data_AF-A0A317ZFT0-F1
#
_entry.id   AF-A0A317ZFT0-F1
#
_cell.length_a   1.000
_cell.length_b   1.000
_cell.length_c   1.000
_cell.angle_alpha   90.00
_cell.angle_beta   90.00
_cell.angle_gamma   90.00
#
_symmetry.space_group_name_H-M   'P 1'
#
loop_
_entity.id
_entity.type
_entity.pdbx_description
1 polymer ?
#
loop_
_entity_poly.entity_id
_entity_poly.type
_entity_poly.pdbx_seq_one_letter_code
_entity_poly.pdbx_strand_id
1 'polypeptide(L)'
;MGENLKCSNCDNQATVHLTQIINNKIIKVDLCESCAQAKGVTDPEGFSLADLLNKSHVPTHEEDSSLQCPDCGLTTADFRRTGRLGCSSCFTVFASLLRPVLEDMHVGTCHKGKTPDVALSRQSITVQLDKLEKALAKAIDEEAYEDAAKYRDQIKSLKEEAENYEYSQS
;
A
#
# COMPACT_ATOMS: atom_id res chain seq x y z
N MET A 1 42.05 18.06 -14.23
CA MET A 1 42.41 16.63 -14.14
C MET A 1 41.09 15.88 -14.13
N GLY A 2 40.68 15.30 -15.25
CA GLY A 2 39.41 14.57 -15.33
C GLY A 2 39.62 13.18 -14.76
N GLU A 3 38.96 12.86 -13.65
CA GLU A 3 38.93 11.48 -13.15
C GLU A 3 38.32 10.60 -14.23
N ASN A 4 39.10 9.64 -14.71
CA ASN A 4 38.69 8.65 -15.68
C ASN A 4 37.74 7.68 -14.99
N LEU A 5 36.46 8.04 -14.91
CA LEU A 5 35.43 7.14 -14.43
C LEU A 5 35.25 6.02 -15.45
N LYS A 6 35.52 4.79 -15.04
CA LYS A 6 35.31 3.60 -15.87
C LYS A 6 33.86 3.14 -15.77
N CYS A 7 33.36 2.55 -16.85
CA CYS A 7 32.07 1.92 -16.86
C CYS A 7 32.03 0.75 -15.86
N SER A 8 30.96 0.65 -15.09
CA SER A 8 30.78 -0.42 -14.09
C SER A 8 30.57 -1.81 -14.72
N ASN A 9 30.38 -1.87 -16.04
CA ASN A 9 30.04 -3.09 -16.79
C ASN A 9 31.11 -3.50 -17.82
N CYS A 10 32.03 -2.59 -18.20
CA CYS A 10 33.12 -2.87 -19.14
C CYS A 10 34.28 -1.88 -18.96
N ASP A 11 35.40 -2.09 -19.64
CA ASP A 11 36.60 -1.24 -19.51
C ASP A 11 36.53 0.11 -20.26
N ASN A 12 35.38 0.49 -20.80
CA ASN A 12 35.20 1.77 -21.48
C ASN A 12 35.04 2.92 -20.49
N GLN A 13 35.29 4.15 -20.95
CA GLN A 13 35.04 5.35 -20.17
C GLN A 13 33.53 5.56 -19.95
N ALA A 14 33.15 5.86 -18.71
CA ALA A 14 31.78 6.19 -18.37
C ALA A 14 31.42 7.58 -18.89
N THR A 15 30.28 7.68 -19.55
CA THR A 15 29.71 8.91 -20.10
C THR A 15 28.29 9.17 -19.60
N VAL A 16 27.70 8.19 -18.91
CA VAL A 16 26.34 8.24 -18.35
C VAL A 16 26.42 7.96 -16.85
N HIS A 17 25.91 8.90 -16.05
CA HIS A 17 25.89 8.82 -14.60
C HIS A 17 24.46 8.59 -14.11
N LEU A 18 24.18 7.39 -13.61
CA LEU A 18 22.85 7.02 -13.12
C LEU A 18 22.82 7.11 -11.59
N THR A 19 21.87 7.89 -11.07
CA THR A 19 21.54 7.92 -9.64
C THR A 19 20.12 7.45 -9.44
N GLN A 20 19.93 6.36 -8.70
CA GLN A 20 18.61 5.81 -8.41
C GLN A 20 18.39 5.72 -6.90
N ILE A 21 17.18 6.04 -6.46
CA ILE A 21 16.77 5.92 -5.08
C ILE A 21 15.83 4.71 -5.00
N ILE A 22 16.26 3.66 -4.32
CA ILE A 22 15.46 2.45 -4.08
C ILE A 22 15.44 2.23 -2.57
N ASN A 23 14.26 2.13 -1.97
CA ASN A 23 14.06 1.84 -0.53
C ASN A 23 14.94 2.72 0.38
N ASN A 24 14.90 4.05 0.13
CA ASN A 24 15.69 5.07 0.80
C ASN A 24 17.23 4.93 0.70
N LYS A 25 17.74 4.03 -0.15
CA LYS A 25 19.16 3.89 -0.44
C LYS A 25 19.49 4.49 -1.79
N ILE A 26 20.56 5.29 -1.83
CA ILE A 26 21.05 5.94 -3.03
C ILE A 26 22.05 4.99 -3.69
N ILE A 27 21.73 4.49 -4.87
CA ILE A 27 22.62 3.69 -5.70
C ILE A 27 23.12 4.58 -6.84
N LYS A 28 24.44 4.69 -6.96
CA LYS A 28 25.12 5.42 -8.03
C LYS A 28 25.83 4.42 -8.92
N VAL A 29 25.55 4.45 -10.22
CA VAL A 29 26.17 3.57 -11.21
C VAL A 29 26.62 4.40 -12.40
N ASP A 30 27.88 4.24 -12.77
CA ASP A 30 28.48 4.92 -13.91
C ASP A 30 28.64 3.94 -15.07
N LEU A 31 28.11 4.31 -16.23
CA LEU A 31 28.04 3.46 -17.42
C LEU A 31 28.59 4.21 -18.65
N CYS A 32 29.15 3.47 -19.60
CA CYS A 32 29.35 4.00 -20.95
C CYS A 32 28.02 4.02 -21.71
N GLU A 33 27.95 4.83 -22.77
CA GLU A 33 26.77 4.99 -23.63
C GLU A 33 26.18 3.65 -24.10
N SER A 34 27.02 2.73 -24.58
CA SER A 34 26.56 1.42 -25.05
C SER A 34 25.96 0.55 -23.95
N CYS A 35 26.56 0.56 -22.75
CA CYS A 35 26.03 -0.18 -21.60
C CYS A 35 24.76 0.45 -21.03
N ALA A 36 24.65 1.78 -21.07
CA ALA A 36 23.44 2.50 -20.67
C ALA A 36 22.27 2.18 -21.61
N GLN A 37 22.51 2.18 -22.91
CA GLN A 37 21.50 1.83 -23.92
C GLN A 37 21.09 0.36 -23.84
N ALA A 38 22.05 -0.55 -23.68
CA ALA A 38 21.76 -1.97 -23.49
C ALA A 38 20.96 -2.27 -22.21
N LYS A 39 21.12 -1.45 -21.16
CA LYS A 39 20.33 -1.53 -19.92
C LYS A 39 19.03 -0.71 -19.98
N GLY A 40 18.72 -0.08 -21.12
CA GLY A 40 17.50 0.72 -21.30
C GLY A 40 17.45 2.00 -20.45
N VAL A 41 18.60 2.50 -20.01
CA VAL A 41 18.73 3.71 -19.17
C VAL A 41 18.48 4.99 -19.99
N THR A 42 18.74 4.94 -21.29
CA THR A 42 18.58 6.07 -22.22
C THR A 42 17.19 6.12 -22.86
N ASP A 43 16.26 5.26 -22.45
CA ASP A 43 14.90 5.27 -22.98
C ASP A 43 14.07 6.36 -22.29
N PRO A 44 13.56 7.37 -23.01
CA PRO A 44 12.74 8.43 -22.44
C PRO A 44 11.42 7.91 -21.81
N GLU A 45 11.00 6.67 -22.11
CA GLU A 45 9.82 6.06 -21.50
C GLU A 45 10.09 5.34 -20.17
N GLY A 46 11.35 5.27 -19.71
CA GLY A 46 11.73 4.86 -18.35
C GLY A 46 11.37 3.42 -17.93
N PHE A 47 10.85 2.60 -18.84
CA PHE A 47 10.17 1.34 -18.52
C PHE A 47 11.12 0.14 -18.36
N SER A 48 12.31 0.17 -18.98
CA SER A 48 13.17 -1.01 -19.14
C SER A 48 14.01 -1.38 -17.90
N LEU A 49 14.34 -0.40 -17.03
CA LEU A 49 15.21 -0.64 -15.88
C LEU A 49 14.47 -1.21 -14.65
N ALA A 50 13.19 -0.85 -14.47
CA ALA A 50 12.36 -1.37 -13.39
C ALA A 50 12.17 -2.90 -13.50
N ASP A 51 12.03 -3.42 -14.72
CA ASP A 51 11.85 -4.85 -14.99
C ASP A 51 13.11 -5.70 -14.71
N LEU A 52 14.31 -5.15 -14.98
CA LEU A 52 15.57 -5.86 -14.77
C LEU A 52 15.99 -5.91 -13.29
N LEU A 53 15.73 -4.84 -12.53
CA LEU A 53 16.07 -4.78 -11.10
C LEU A 53 15.06 -5.52 -10.23
N ASN A 54 13.78 -5.58 -10.62
CA ASN A 54 12.80 -6.44 -9.96
C ASN A 54 13.16 -7.92 -10.07
N LYS A 55 13.79 -8.37 -11.16
CA LYS A 55 14.26 -9.76 -11.28
C LYS A 55 15.38 -10.15 -10.31
N SER A 56 16.08 -9.18 -9.71
CA SER A 56 17.29 -9.42 -8.91
C SER A 56 17.03 -9.53 -7.40
N HIS A 57 15.83 -9.18 -6.93
CA HIS A 57 15.54 -9.07 -5.49
C HIS A 57 14.28 -9.81 -5.01
N VAL A 58 13.63 -10.63 -5.85
CA VAL A 58 12.57 -11.52 -5.36
C VAL A 58 13.22 -12.78 -4.80
N PRO A 59 13.15 -13.06 -3.48
CA PRO A 59 13.42 -14.40 -3.02
C PRO A 59 12.40 -15.31 -3.71
N THR A 60 12.89 -16.26 -4.51
CA THR A 60 12.12 -17.39 -4.99
C THR A 60 11.66 -18.19 -3.77
N HIS A 61 10.54 -17.79 -3.19
CA HIS A 61 9.75 -18.66 -2.35
C HIS A 61 9.07 -19.66 -3.28
N GLU A 62 9.54 -20.90 -3.25
CA GLU A 62 9.13 -22.00 -4.14
C GLU A 62 7.74 -22.57 -3.80
N GLU A 63 6.84 -21.77 -3.22
CA GLU A 63 5.46 -22.17 -2.92
C GLU A 63 4.44 -21.13 -3.41
N ASP A 64 4.65 -20.59 -4.61
CA ASP A 64 3.60 -19.82 -5.26
C ASP A 64 2.68 -20.77 -6.02
N SER A 65 1.64 -21.23 -5.33
CA SER A 65 0.46 -21.82 -5.95
C SER A 65 0.04 -20.95 -7.14
N SER A 66 -0.15 -21.56 -8.31
CA SER A 66 -0.62 -20.91 -9.53
C SER A 66 -2.08 -20.43 -9.34
N LEU A 67 -2.24 -19.31 -8.64
CA LEU A 67 -3.55 -18.72 -8.39
C LEU A 67 -4.06 -18.08 -9.68
N GLN A 68 -5.33 -18.29 -9.95
CA GLN A 68 -6.06 -17.69 -11.05
C GLN A 68 -7.28 -16.97 -10.48
N CYS A 69 -7.49 -15.72 -10.90
CA CYS A 69 -8.70 -14.99 -10.52
C CYS A 69 -9.92 -15.67 -11.16
N PRO A 70 -10.95 -16.06 -10.38
CA PRO A 70 -12.13 -16.73 -10.92
C PRO A 70 -12.97 -15.81 -11.81
N ASP A 71 -12.90 -14.49 -11.61
CA ASP A 71 -13.77 -13.54 -12.32
C ASP A 71 -13.21 -13.08 -13.67
N CYS A 72 -11.90 -12.81 -13.73
CA CYS A 72 -11.26 -12.29 -14.96
C CYS A 72 -10.18 -13.22 -15.54
N GLY A 73 -9.93 -14.35 -14.90
CA GLY A 73 -8.96 -15.36 -15.37
C GLY A 73 -7.49 -14.95 -15.28
N LEU A 74 -7.16 -13.79 -14.69
CA LEU A 74 -5.78 -13.33 -14.53
C LEU A 74 -5.00 -14.34 -13.69
N THR A 75 -3.78 -14.68 -14.11
CA THR A 75 -2.92 -15.62 -13.38
C THR A 75 -1.84 -14.90 -12.57
N THR A 76 -1.23 -15.59 -11.59
CA THR A 76 -0.04 -15.07 -10.89
C THR A 76 1.11 -14.75 -11.83
N ALA A 77 1.30 -15.53 -12.90
CA ALA A 77 2.32 -15.28 -13.90
C ALA A 77 2.06 -13.97 -14.69
N ASP A 78 0.80 -13.73 -15.06
CA ASP A 78 0.41 -12.49 -15.74
C ASP A 78 0.55 -11.26 -14.84
N PHE A 79 0.17 -11.40 -13.56
CA PHE A 79 0.38 -10.34 -12.57
C PHE A 79 1.87 -10.02 -12.40
N ARG A 80 2.74 -11.03 -12.30
CA ARG A 80 4.20 -10.82 -12.22
C ARG A 80 4.79 -10.19 -13.48
N ARG A 81 4.28 -10.55 -14.65
CA ARG A 81 4.75 -10.02 -15.94
C ARG A 81 4.31 -8.57 -16.18
N THR A 82 3.12 -8.19 -15.71
CA THR A 82 2.52 -6.89 -16.05
C THR A 82 2.49 -5.91 -14.88
N GLY A 83 2.60 -6.40 -13.65
CA GLY A 83 2.41 -5.63 -12.41
C GLY A 83 0.99 -5.10 -12.20
N ARG A 84 0.01 -5.55 -13.01
CA ARG A 84 -1.35 -4.98 -13.05
C ARG A 84 -2.41 -6.00 -12.65
N LEU A 85 -3.42 -5.53 -11.93
CA LEU A 85 -4.62 -6.30 -11.58
C LEU A 85 -5.71 -6.11 -12.64
N GLY A 86 -6.50 -7.16 -12.88
CA GLY A 86 -7.51 -7.17 -13.95
C GLY A 86 -8.90 -6.71 -13.51
N CYS A 87 -9.31 -7.05 -12.30
CA CYS A 87 -10.61 -6.67 -11.72
C CYS A 87 -10.52 -6.44 -10.20
N SER A 88 -11.61 -6.04 -9.56
CA SER A 88 -11.67 -5.81 -8.11
C SER A 88 -11.33 -7.06 -7.29
N SER A 89 -11.83 -8.23 -7.69
CA SER A 89 -11.58 -9.49 -6.97
C SER A 89 -10.11 -9.93 -7.00
N CYS A 90 -9.32 -9.43 -7.95
CA CYS A 90 -7.88 -9.68 -7.99
C CYS A 90 -7.16 -9.18 -6.73
N PHE A 91 -7.63 -8.10 -6.08
CA PHE A 91 -7.03 -7.60 -4.83
C PHE A 91 -7.09 -8.64 -3.71
N THR A 92 -8.18 -9.39 -3.63
CA THR A 92 -8.38 -10.43 -2.62
C THR A 92 -7.64 -11.70 -2.99
N VAL A 93 -7.74 -12.14 -4.25
CA VAL A 93 -7.13 -13.39 -4.74
C VAL A 93 -5.60 -13.34 -4.64
N PHE A 94 -4.99 -12.20 -4.98
CA PHE A 94 -3.54 -12.02 -4.96
C PHE A 94 -3.05 -11.30 -3.70
N ALA A 95 -3.85 -11.23 -2.62
CA ALA A 95 -3.53 -10.45 -1.43
C ALA A 95 -2.18 -10.83 -0.81
N SER A 96 -1.82 -12.12 -0.81
CA SER A 96 -0.54 -12.62 -0.30
C SER A 96 0.66 -12.13 -1.13
N LEU A 97 0.49 -11.99 -2.45
CA LEU A 97 1.52 -11.44 -3.35
C LEU A 97 1.57 -9.90 -3.31
N LEU A 98 0.42 -9.25 -3.13
CA LEU A 98 0.31 -7.78 -3.08
C LEU A 98 0.86 -7.19 -1.79
N ARG A 99 0.64 -7.86 -0.65
CA ARG A 99 1.04 -7.37 0.67
C ARG A 99 2.53 -6.97 0.76
N PRO A 100 3.52 -7.81 0.40
CA PRO A 100 4.92 -7.41 0.47
C PRO A 100 5.27 -6.26 -0.47
N VAL A 101 4.65 -6.20 -1.66
CA VAL A 101 4.85 -5.11 -2.62
C VAL A 101 4.34 -3.78 -2.05
N LEU A 102 3.15 -3.78 -1.45
CA LEU A 102 2.57 -2.59 -0.84
C LEU A 102 3.35 -2.14 0.40
N GLU A 103 3.88 -3.09 1.19
CA GLU A 103 4.72 -2.81 2.35
C GLU A 103 6.08 -2.22 1.96
N ASP A 104 6.64 -2.57 0.80
CA ASP A 104 7.87 -1.96 0.29
C ASP A 104 7.63 -0.54 -0.26
N MET A 105 6.49 -0.32 -0.93
CA MET A 105 6.13 0.98 -1.52
C MET A 105 5.72 2.04 -0.48
N HIS A 106 5.20 1.63 0.68
CA HIS A 106 4.68 2.53 1.71
C HIS A 106 5.44 2.35 3.03
N VAL A 107 5.80 3.45 3.70
CA VAL A 107 6.48 3.45 5.02
C VAL A 107 5.64 2.76 6.13
N GLY A 108 4.38 2.44 5.85
CA GLY A 108 3.56 1.55 6.65
C GLY A 108 2.20 1.29 5.99
N THR A 109 1.52 0.24 6.41
CA THR A 109 0.16 -0.13 5.95
C THR A 109 -0.94 0.73 6.58
N CYS A 110 -0.59 1.61 7.51
CA CYS A 110 -1.51 2.50 8.20
C CYS A 110 -0.92 3.91 8.28
N HIS A 111 -1.75 4.91 7.94
CA HIS A 111 -1.38 6.32 8.04
C HIS A 111 -1.25 6.72 9.51
N LYS A 112 -0.06 7.19 9.92
CA LYS A 112 0.21 7.71 11.28
C LYS A 112 0.40 9.24 11.30
N GLY A 113 0.00 9.93 10.23
CA GLY A 113 0.15 11.38 10.09
C GLY A 113 -0.95 12.18 10.80
N LYS A 114 -1.01 13.49 10.49
CA LYS A 114 -2.05 14.38 11.02
C LYS A 114 -3.41 13.97 10.47
N THR A 115 -4.28 13.46 11.33
CA THR A 115 -5.69 13.25 11.01
C THR A 115 -6.42 14.58 11.18
N PRO A 116 -7.22 15.03 10.21
CA PRO A 116 -8.06 16.23 10.36
C PRO A 116 -8.95 16.12 11.60
N ASP A 117 -9.17 17.24 12.32
CA ASP A 117 -10.00 17.23 13.55
C ASP A 117 -11.40 16.66 13.31
N VAL A 118 -11.97 16.91 12.12
CA VAL A 118 -13.28 16.36 11.70
C VAL A 118 -13.25 14.84 11.52
N ALA A 119 -12.13 14.29 11.06
CA ALA A 119 -11.98 12.84 10.95
C ALA A 119 -11.76 12.19 12.32
N LEU A 120 -11.05 12.87 13.24
CA LEU A 120 -10.90 12.43 14.62
C LEU A 120 -12.23 12.42 15.38
N SER A 121 -13.08 13.44 15.20
CA SER A 121 -14.40 13.49 15.85
C SER A 121 -15.35 12.41 15.32
N ARG A 122 -15.38 12.16 14.01
CA ARG A 122 -16.16 11.05 13.44
C ARG A 122 -15.67 9.69 13.93
N GLN A 123 -14.36 9.50 14.01
CA GLN A 123 -13.78 8.26 14.53
C GLN A 123 -14.07 8.07 16.02
N SER A 124 -14.05 9.14 16.82
CA SER A 124 -14.37 9.05 18.24
C SER A 124 -15.84 8.71 18.48
N ILE A 125 -16.76 9.29 17.72
CA ILE A 125 -18.21 8.98 17.78
C ILE A 125 -18.48 7.52 17.44
N THR A 126 -17.89 7.01 16.35
CA THR A 126 -18.08 5.61 15.94
C THR A 126 -17.54 4.62 16.97
N VAL A 127 -16.37 4.90 17.57
CA VAL A 127 -15.81 4.09 18.66
C VAL A 127 -16.69 4.13 19.91
N GLN A 128 -17.27 5.30 20.24
CA GLN A 128 -18.19 5.43 21.37
C GLN A 128 -19.50 4.68 21.14
N LEU A 129 -20.05 4.69 19.93
CA LEU A 129 -21.24 3.91 19.58
C LEU A 129 -21.00 2.40 19.77
N ASP A 130 -19.91 1.87 19.20
CA ASP A 130 -19.59 0.44 19.33
C ASP A 130 -19.44 0.02 20.80
N LYS A 131 -18.82 0.88 21.62
CA LYS A 131 -18.69 0.64 23.06
C LYS A 131 -20.05 0.62 23.77
N LEU A 132 -20.94 1.57 23.46
CA LEU A 132 -22.27 1.65 24.07
C LEU A 132 -23.18 0.51 23.60
N GLU A 133 -23.10 0.11 22.33
CA GLU A 133 -23.86 -1.03 21.79
C GLU A 133 -23.44 -2.34 22.46
N LYS A 134 -22.14 -2.54 22.70
CA LYS A 134 -21.63 -3.67 23.48
C LYS A 134 -22.09 -3.63 24.95
N ALA A 135 -22.06 -2.44 25.57
CA ALA A 135 -22.52 -2.27 26.95
C ALA A 135 -24.03 -2.53 27.09
N LEU A 136 -24.83 -2.09 26.12
CA LEU A 136 -26.26 -2.37 26.04
C LEU A 136 -26.54 -3.87 25.93
N ALA A 137 -25.87 -4.56 25.00
CA ALA A 137 -26.02 -6.00 24.83
C ALA A 137 -25.70 -6.75 26.13
N LYS A 138 -24.58 -6.40 26.77
CA LYS A 138 -24.20 -6.96 28.06
C LYS A 138 -25.23 -6.70 29.17
N ALA A 139 -25.75 -5.48 29.27
CA ALA A 139 -26.75 -5.14 30.28
C ALA A 139 -28.07 -5.89 30.08
N ILE A 140 -28.45 -6.19 28.83
CA ILE A 140 -29.61 -7.04 28.51
C ILE A 140 -29.36 -8.48 28.96
N ASP A 141 -28.17 -9.02 28.66
CA ASP A 141 -27.78 -10.39 29.05
C ASP A 141 -27.72 -10.56 30.58
N GLU A 142 -27.33 -9.52 31.31
CA GLU A 142 -27.27 -9.50 32.78
C GLU A 142 -28.60 -9.11 33.44
N GLU A 143 -29.68 -8.93 32.66
CA GLU A 143 -31.00 -8.47 33.13
C GLU A 143 -30.98 -7.11 33.87
N ALA A 144 -29.94 -6.31 33.63
CA ALA A 144 -29.75 -4.97 34.19
C ALA A 144 -30.53 -3.92 33.38
N TYR A 145 -31.87 -3.99 33.43
CA TYR A 145 -32.75 -3.19 32.56
C TYR A 145 -32.63 -1.67 32.76
N GLU A 146 -32.31 -1.20 33.96
CA GLU A 146 -32.08 0.23 34.21
C GLU A 146 -30.84 0.74 33.46
N ASP A 147 -29.76 -0.04 33.44
CA ASP A 147 -28.54 0.32 32.73
C ASP A 147 -28.70 0.16 31.23
N ALA A 148 -29.43 -0.86 30.78
CA ALA A 148 -29.82 -1.00 29.37
C ALA A 148 -30.61 0.22 28.87
N ALA A 149 -31.56 0.73 29.67
CA ALA A 149 -32.29 1.96 29.32
C ALA A 149 -31.35 3.17 29.21
N LYS A 150 -30.42 3.34 30.15
CA LYS A 150 -29.41 4.42 30.10
C LYS A 150 -28.53 4.33 28.85
N TYR A 151 -28.00 3.15 28.53
CA TYR A 151 -27.15 2.96 27.35
C TYR A 151 -27.92 3.20 26.05
N ARG A 152 -29.18 2.76 25.97
CA ARG A 152 -30.05 3.04 24.81
C ARG A 152 -30.25 4.54 24.60
N ASP A 153 -30.54 5.27 25.67
CA ASP A 153 -30.78 6.72 25.59
C ASP A 153 -29.48 7.48 25.23
N GLN A 154 -28.32 7.02 25.73
CA GLN A 154 -27.00 7.54 25.34
C GLN A 154 -26.70 7.29 23.86
N ILE A 155 -26.98 6.10 23.33
CA ILE A 155 -26.81 5.78 21.91
C ILE A 155 -27.67 6.72 21.05
N LYS A 156 -28.92 6.94 21.46
CA LYS A 156 -29.84 7.83 20.74
C LYS A 156 -29.31 9.27 20.69
N SER A 157 -28.91 9.81 21.85
CA SER A 157 -28.35 11.17 21.93
C SER A 157 -27.09 11.33 21.08
N LEU A 158 -26.20 10.33 21.09
CA LEU A 158 -24.95 10.39 20.33
C LEU A 158 -25.19 10.30 18.82
N LYS A 159 -26.20 9.54 18.38
CA LYS A 159 -26.62 9.49 16.95
C LYS A 159 -27.21 10.82 16.49
N GLU A 160 -28.08 11.43 17.30
CA GLU A 160 -28.65 12.76 17.00
C GLU A 160 -27.56 13.84 16.93
N GLU A 161 -26.57 13.81 17.83
CA GLU A 161 -25.43 14.71 17.80
C GLU A 161 -24.57 14.53 16.53
N ALA A 162 -24.34 13.27 16.12
CA ALA A 162 -23.62 12.96 14.89
C ALA A 162 -24.35 13.46 13.63
N GLU A 163 -25.67 13.25 13.53
CA GLU A 163 -26.51 13.71 12.42
C GLU A 163 -26.56 15.25 12.34
N ASN A 164 -26.68 15.93 13.48
CA ASN A 164 -26.65 17.39 13.53
C ASN A 164 -25.30 17.96 13.10
N TYR A 165 -24.19 17.30 13.43
CA TYR A 165 -22.85 17.68 12.98
C TYR A 165 -22.71 17.55 11.46
N GLU A 166 -23.27 16.52 10.83
CA GLU A 166 -23.23 16.32 9.37
C GLU A 166 -24.05 17.37 8.61
N TYR A 167 -25.20 17.78 9.14
CA TYR A 167 -26.04 18.84 8.56
C TYR A 167 -25.41 20.23 8.69
N SER A 168 -24.70 20.51 9.80
CA SER A 168 -24.04 21.81 10.03
C SER A 168 -22.80 22.08 9.17
N GLN A 169 -22.26 21.04 8.54
CA GLN A 169 -21.07 21.11 7.67
C GLN A 169 -21.38 20.99 6.17
N SER A 170 -22.67 20.90 5.81
CA SER A 170 -23.17 20.92 4.43
C SER A 170 -23.58 22.34 4.02
#